data_AF-A0ABD3MX17-F1
#
_entry.id   AF-A0ABD3MX17-F1
#
_cell.length_a   1.000
_cell.length_b   1.000
_cell.length_c   1.000
_cell.angle_alpha   90.00
_cell.angle_beta   90.00
_cell.angle_gamma   90.00
#
_symmetry.space_group_name_H-M   'P 1'
#
loop_
_entity.id
_entity.type
_entity.pdbx_description
1 polymer ?
#
loop_
_entity_poly.entity_id
_entity_poly.type
_entity_poly.pdbx_seq_one_letter_code
_entity_poly.pdbx_strand_id
1 'polypeptide(L)'
;MRSRSPLLILLSMLNSKSTMASAAEEQCHGYTPMPSVSSFLGATLSYSTAERICCNNKRYAECSGYLDAPEVDLFGRLDPVGETVFYDSVCGIPLFVAPRGRSFEEFRDESLGHGWPSFRPEELVSENVVIHDDGRMESRCLTHLGHNLPEGGEDRYCVDLVCVAGSPLPANDERAGILLTLAGESAIVEGDEFDPSAYTSSAPMNSGKGDDSGGVVIVVIGAFVSVAIVAAVAVAYLVAWRKGKGERGKGKAGGHCKTDDEMEEIRIE
;
A
#
# COMPACT_ATOMS: atom_id res chain seq x y z
N MET A 1 36.23 -40.27 62.37
CA MET A 1 35.25 -39.27 62.82
C MET A 1 34.57 -38.68 61.59
N ARG A 2 33.25 -38.86 61.48
CA ARG A 2 32.25 -38.11 60.68
C ARG A 2 32.50 -37.99 59.15
N SER A 3 31.54 -38.06 58.24
CA SER A 3 30.09 -38.31 58.26
C SER A 3 29.59 -38.07 56.82
N ARG A 4 28.80 -39.00 56.28
CA ARG A 4 27.68 -38.81 55.32
C ARG A 4 27.95 -38.36 53.86
N SER A 5 27.75 -39.28 52.93
CA SER A 5 27.01 -39.06 51.66
C SER A 5 25.53 -38.71 51.94
N PRO A 6 24.61 -38.51 50.96
CA PRO A 6 24.69 -38.12 49.53
C PRO A 6 23.72 -36.93 49.22
N LEU A 7 23.70 -36.38 47.99
CA LEU A 7 22.45 -35.86 47.42
C LEU A 7 22.52 -35.68 45.90
N LEU A 8 21.59 -36.35 45.20
CA LEU A 8 21.15 -36.02 43.85
C LEU A 8 20.62 -34.57 43.81
N ILE A 9 20.99 -33.81 42.78
CA ILE A 9 20.12 -32.74 42.26
C ILE A 9 20.03 -32.92 40.76
N LEU A 10 18.95 -33.59 40.35
CA LEU A 10 18.36 -33.50 39.03
C LEU A 10 17.51 -32.23 39.03
N LEU A 11 17.84 -31.22 38.23
CA LEU A 11 16.89 -30.14 37.94
C LEU A 11 16.97 -29.77 36.45
N SER A 12 15.91 -30.20 35.77
CA SER A 12 15.50 -29.78 34.43
C SER A 12 15.46 -28.25 34.32
N MET A 13 16.19 -27.70 33.35
CA MET A 13 15.95 -26.36 32.82
C MET A 13 15.66 -26.50 31.32
N LEU A 14 14.38 -26.68 31.05
CA LEU A 14 13.58 -26.06 29.99
C LEU A 14 14.29 -25.75 28.67
N ASN A 15 13.84 -26.48 27.64
CA ASN A 15 13.85 -26.07 26.25
C ASN A 15 13.34 -24.62 26.12
N SER A 16 14.25 -23.68 25.86
CA SER A 16 13.89 -22.43 25.20
C SER A 16 13.57 -22.76 23.73
N LYS A 17 12.32 -23.17 23.47
CA LYS A 17 11.75 -22.98 22.15
C LYS A 17 11.60 -21.48 21.98
N SER A 18 12.60 -20.85 21.38
CA SER A 18 12.48 -19.52 20.79
C SER A 18 11.40 -19.61 19.70
N THR A 19 10.18 -19.26 20.09
CA THR A 19 9.13 -18.89 19.15
C THR A 19 9.54 -17.56 18.53
N MET A 20 10.37 -17.58 17.48
CA MET A 20 10.37 -16.52 16.48
C MET A 20 9.07 -16.66 15.69
N ALA A 21 7.97 -16.26 16.32
CA ALA A 21 6.85 -15.74 15.58
C ALA A 21 7.36 -14.46 14.91
N SER A 22 7.27 -14.39 13.58
CA SER A 22 7.44 -13.20 12.74
C SER A 22 7.18 -11.93 13.55
N ALA A 23 8.23 -11.20 13.92
CA ALA A 23 8.06 -9.86 14.46
C ALA A 23 7.35 -9.07 13.35
N ALA A 24 6.12 -8.63 13.58
CA ALA A 24 5.54 -7.62 12.73
C ALA A 24 6.50 -6.42 12.81
N GLU A 25 7.09 -6.05 11.68
CA GLU A 25 8.01 -4.93 11.63
C GLU A 25 7.26 -3.68 12.08
N GLU A 26 7.72 -3.08 13.17
CA GLU A 26 7.12 -1.88 13.73
C GLU A 26 7.25 -0.76 12.69
N GLN A 27 6.19 0.02 12.50
CA GLN A 27 6.20 1.11 11.53
C GLN A 27 7.34 2.09 11.87
N CYS A 28 8.04 2.60 10.86
CA CYS A 28 9.25 3.41 11.02
C CYS A 28 10.38 2.73 11.83
N HIS A 29 10.40 1.40 11.94
CA HIS A 29 11.33 0.64 12.79
C HIS A 29 11.33 1.10 14.27
N GLY A 30 10.19 1.62 14.75
CA GLY A 30 10.05 2.16 16.11
C GLY A 30 10.60 3.58 16.30
N TYR A 31 11.04 4.26 15.24
CA TYR A 31 11.46 5.65 15.27
C TYR A 31 10.30 6.63 15.00
N THR A 32 10.57 7.91 15.22
CA THR A 32 9.68 9.03 14.86
C THR A 32 10.28 9.84 13.70
N PRO A 33 9.47 10.68 13.03
CA PRO A 33 9.96 11.58 11.98
C PRO A 33 11.08 12.52 12.47
N MET A 34 11.87 13.06 11.54
CA MET A 34 12.93 14.01 11.83
C MET A 34 12.34 15.28 12.43
N PRO A 35 12.91 15.82 13.53
CA PRO A 35 12.49 17.13 14.04
C PRO A 35 12.58 18.24 12.98
N SER A 36 13.46 18.11 11.99
CA SER A 36 13.59 19.04 10.87
C SER A 36 12.37 19.10 9.95
N VAL A 37 11.49 18.09 9.96
CA VAL A 37 10.20 18.10 9.24
C VAL A 37 9.37 19.33 9.63
N SER A 38 9.39 19.73 10.90
CA SER A 38 8.66 20.92 11.37
C SER A 38 9.12 22.22 10.73
N SER A 39 10.28 22.23 10.08
CA SER A 39 10.86 23.39 9.39
C SER A 39 11.10 23.13 7.90
N PHE A 40 10.42 22.15 7.29
CA PHE A 40 10.61 21.74 5.90
C PHE A 40 10.54 22.94 4.93
N LEU A 41 11.62 23.22 4.18
CA LEU A 41 11.72 24.40 3.29
C LEU A 41 11.36 25.74 3.97
N GLY A 42 11.56 25.83 5.28
CA GLY A 42 11.17 26.96 6.11
C GLY A 42 9.67 27.07 6.42
N ALA A 43 8.86 26.08 6.03
CA ALA A 43 7.46 25.91 6.43
C ALA A 43 7.37 25.59 7.91
N THR A 44 6.22 25.83 8.54
CA THR A 44 5.95 25.36 9.91
C THR A 44 5.00 24.16 9.86
N LEU A 45 5.56 22.95 9.88
CA LEU A 45 4.76 21.71 9.87
C LEU A 45 4.50 21.18 11.30
N SER A 46 3.31 20.62 11.51
CA SER A 46 2.90 20.04 12.78
C SER A 46 3.62 18.71 13.05
N TYR A 47 4.58 18.73 13.99
CA TYR A 47 5.32 17.51 14.37
C TYR A 47 4.41 16.41 14.90
N SER A 48 3.40 16.76 15.71
CA SER A 48 2.46 15.77 16.24
C SER A 48 1.56 15.17 15.16
N THR A 49 1.30 15.91 14.07
CA THR A 49 0.66 15.36 12.88
C THR A 49 1.60 14.39 12.18
N ALA A 50 2.88 14.75 12.00
CA ALA A 50 3.89 13.87 11.40
C ALA A 50 4.02 12.55 12.18
N GLU A 51 4.21 12.62 13.50
CA GLU A 51 4.32 11.43 14.36
C GLU A 51 3.10 10.52 14.23
N ARG A 52 1.89 11.11 14.22
CA ARG A 52 0.64 10.37 14.08
C ARG A 52 0.46 9.75 12.70
N ILE A 53 0.72 10.49 11.63
CA ILE A 53 0.42 10.07 10.26
C ILE A 53 1.49 9.12 9.70
N CYS A 54 2.77 9.45 9.91
CA CYS A 54 3.87 8.77 9.22
C CYS A 54 4.26 7.45 9.88
N CYS A 55 4.17 7.35 11.21
CA CYS A 55 4.68 6.21 11.98
C CYS A 55 3.65 5.51 12.87
N ASN A 56 2.46 6.08 13.04
CA ASN A 56 1.42 5.54 13.93
C ASN A 56 0.07 5.36 13.22
N ASN A 57 0.09 5.23 11.89
CA ASN A 57 -1.09 5.12 11.06
C ASN A 57 -0.74 4.53 9.68
N LYS A 58 -1.64 3.72 9.14
CA LYS A 58 -1.53 3.14 7.78
C LYS A 58 -2.70 3.48 6.86
N ARG A 59 -3.63 4.34 7.32
CA ARG A 59 -4.94 4.52 6.67
C ARG A 59 -5.31 5.97 6.41
N TYR A 60 -5.05 6.84 7.38
CA TYR A 60 -5.47 8.23 7.34
C TYR A 60 -4.38 9.14 6.79
N ALA A 61 -4.77 10.21 6.12
CA ALA A 61 -3.87 11.26 5.68
C ALA A 61 -3.90 12.45 6.65
N GLU A 62 -2.97 13.38 6.49
CA GLU A 62 -3.13 14.76 6.94
C GLU A 62 -4.35 15.42 6.26
N CYS A 63 -4.81 16.56 6.79
CA CYS A 63 -5.99 17.23 6.22
C CYS A 63 -5.72 17.74 4.79
N SER A 64 -6.71 17.58 3.91
CA SER A 64 -6.67 18.18 2.57
C SER A 64 -6.48 19.69 2.64
N GLY A 65 -5.61 20.22 1.77
CA GLY A 65 -5.26 21.63 1.70
C GLY A 65 -4.17 22.06 2.69
N TYR A 66 -3.60 21.14 3.47
CA TYR A 66 -2.53 21.48 4.41
C TYR A 66 -1.32 22.13 3.74
N LEU A 67 -0.99 21.71 2.51
CA LEU A 67 0.10 22.27 1.70
C LEU A 67 -0.08 23.76 1.34
N ASP A 68 -1.31 24.28 1.36
CA ASP A 68 -1.67 25.66 0.99
C ASP A 68 -1.93 26.54 2.22
N ALA A 69 -1.85 25.98 3.43
CA ALA A 69 -1.98 26.75 4.65
C ALA A 69 -0.92 27.88 4.68
N PRO A 70 -1.22 29.10 5.18
CA PRO A 70 -0.29 30.24 5.10
C PRO A 70 1.08 30.01 5.74
N GLU A 71 1.14 29.20 6.79
CA GLU A 71 2.38 28.80 7.46
C GLU A 71 3.16 27.71 6.70
N VAL A 72 2.48 26.99 5.81
CA VAL A 72 3.02 25.92 4.98
C VAL A 72 3.46 26.45 3.63
N ASP A 73 2.54 27.02 2.82
CA ASP A 73 2.79 27.61 1.50
C ASP A 73 3.83 26.83 0.69
N LEU A 74 3.54 25.55 0.43
CA LEU A 74 4.50 24.64 -0.19
C LEU A 74 5.04 25.22 -1.50
N PHE A 75 4.15 25.64 -2.39
CA PHE A 75 4.53 26.08 -3.72
C PHE A 75 5.13 27.49 -3.74
N GLY A 76 4.89 28.34 -2.74
CA GLY A 76 5.63 29.58 -2.55
C GLY A 76 7.08 29.37 -2.08
N ARG A 77 7.41 28.16 -1.59
CA ARG A 77 8.74 27.80 -1.07
C ARG A 77 9.60 26.98 -2.02
N LEU A 78 8.99 26.36 -3.04
CA LEU A 78 9.70 25.61 -4.06
C LEU A 78 10.29 26.53 -5.14
N ASP A 79 11.40 26.12 -5.74
CA ASP A 79 11.95 26.81 -6.91
C ASP A 79 11.11 26.45 -8.15
N PRO A 80 10.46 27.43 -8.82
CA PRO A 80 9.63 27.15 -9.99
C PRO A 80 10.43 26.77 -11.24
N VAL A 81 11.75 26.92 -11.23
CA VAL A 81 12.64 26.61 -12.36
C VAL A 81 13.40 25.30 -12.14
N GLY A 82 13.61 24.91 -10.88
CA GLY A 82 14.37 23.73 -10.49
C GLY A 82 13.50 22.52 -10.15
N GLU A 83 14.16 21.39 -9.99
CA GLU A 83 13.57 20.20 -9.37
C GLU A 83 13.90 20.18 -7.87
N THR A 84 12.96 19.70 -7.07
CA THR A 84 13.14 19.47 -5.64
C THR A 84 13.14 17.98 -5.36
N VAL A 85 14.11 17.53 -4.57
CA VAL A 85 14.13 16.17 -4.03
C VAL A 85 13.37 16.17 -2.70
N PHE A 86 12.37 15.31 -2.60
CA PHE A 86 11.60 15.04 -1.40
C PHE A 86 12.12 13.75 -0.79
N TYR A 87 12.59 13.83 0.45
CA TYR A 87 13.18 12.71 1.18
C TYR A 87 12.18 12.11 2.16
N ASP A 88 12.42 10.88 2.58
CA ASP A 88 11.69 10.24 3.65
C ASP A 88 11.88 10.98 4.97
N SER A 89 10.78 11.31 5.65
CA SER A 89 10.80 12.05 6.90
C SER A 89 11.48 11.32 8.06
N VAL A 90 11.72 10.01 7.99
CA VAL A 90 12.33 9.21 9.05
C VAL A 90 13.80 8.95 8.73
N CYS A 91 14.08 8.27 7.63
CA CYS A 91 15.42 7.78 7.31
C CYS A 91 16.13 8.58 6.21
N GLY A 92 15.46 9.57 5.61
CA GLY A 92 16.09 10.51 4.68
C GLY A 92 16.52 9.93 3.33
N ILE A 93 15.97 8.80 2.90
CA ILE A 93 16.14 8.31 1.51
C ILE A 93 15.31 9.16 0.54
N PRO A 94 15.75 9.42 -0.70
CA PRO A 94 14.98 10.18 -1.69
C PRO A 94 13.73 9.39 -2.09
N LEU A 95 12.58 10.06 -2.09
CA LEU A 95 11.29 9.47 -2.44
C LEU A 95 10.75 10.00 -3.76
N PHE A 96 10.90 11.32 -3.99
CA PHE A 96 10.40 11.98 -5.19
C PHE A 96 11.36 13.05 -5.69
N VAL A 97 11.35 13.28 -7.00
CA VAL A 97 12.01 14.42 -7.66
C VAL A 97 10.99 15.13 -8.53
N ALA A 98 10.59 16.34 -8.15
CA ALA A 98 9.51 17.05 -8.82
C ALA A 98 9.77 18.56 -8.94
N PRO A 99 9.23 19.22 -9.97
CA PRO A 99 8.44 18.66 -11.08
C PRO A 99 9.33 17.92 -12.10
N ARG A 100 8.90 16.75 -12.58
CA ARG A 100 9.62 15.98 -13.61
C ARG A 100 8.68 15.36 -14.62
N GLY A 101 9.03 15.44 -15.91
CA GLY A 101 8.14 15.01 -16.99
C GLY A 101 6.94 15.95 -17.24
N ARG A 102 6.83 17.03 -16.48
CA ARG A 102 5.82 18.08 -16.59
C ARG A 102 6.35 19.43 -16.08
N SER A 103 5.59 20.49 -16.28
CA SER A 103 5.91 21.83 -15.78
C SER A 103 5.64 21.96 -14.27
N PHE A 104 6.29 22.95 -13.64
CA PHE A 104 6.01 23.33 -12.26
C PHE A 104 4.55 23.72 -12.03
N GLU A 105 3.94 24.42 -12.98
CA GLU A 105 2.55 24.85 -12.89
C GLU A 105 1.59 23.65 -12.91
N GLU A 106 1.84 22.64 -13.73
CA GLU A 106 1.06 21.40 -13.72
C GLU A 106 1.19 20.64 -12.39
N PHE A 107 2.40 20.55 -11.83
CA PHE A 107 2.59 19.94 -10.49
C PHE A 107 1.84 20.71 -9.40
N ARG A 108 1.95 22.04 -9.41
CA ARG A 108 1.27 22.93 -8.47
C ARG A 108 -0.24 22.78 -8.55
N ASP A 109 -0.80 22.95 -9.75
CA ASP A 109 -2.25 23.02 -9.94
C ASP A 109 -2.91 21.66 -9.63
N GLU A 110 -2.26 20.55 -10.00
CA GLU A 110 -2.73 19.21 -9.65
C GLU A 110 -2.70 18.98 -8.13
N SER A 111 -1.60 19.35 -7.47
CA SER A 111 -1.46 19.17 -6.02
C SER A 111 -2.44 20.03 -5.23
N LEU A 112 -2.64 21.29 -5.63
CA LEU A 112 -3.64 22.18 -5.02
C LEU A 112 -5.07 21.68 -5.28
N GLY A 113 -5.36 21.18 -6.49
CA GLY A 113 -6.67 20.66 -6.84
C GLY A 113 -7.08 19.44 -6.02
N HIS A 114 -6.12 18.55 -5.71
CA HIS A 114 -6.35 17.37 -4.87
C HIS A 114 -6.17 17.65 -3.37
N GLY A 115 -5.42 18.67 -3.00
CA GLY A 115 -5.17 19.10 -1.63
C GLY A 115 -4.00 18.40 -0.93
N TRP A 116 -3.20 17.63 -1.67
CA TRP A 116 -1.93 17.02 -1.22
C TRP A 116 -0.92 17.07 -2.37
N PRO A 117 0.40 17.17 -2.08
CA PRO A 117 1.44 16.93 -3.07
C PRO A 117 1.14 15.67 -3.87
N SER A 118 0.93 15.84 -5.18
CA SER A 118 0.49 14.77 -6.08
C SER A 118 1.58 14.54 -7.10
N PHE A 119 2.24 13.39 -7.03
CA PHE A 119 3.37 13.04 -7.91
C PHE A 119 2.96 12.06 -9.01
N ARG A 120 3.71 12.07 -10.11
CA ARG A 120 3.56 11.19 -11.28
C ARG A 120 4.68 10.15 -11.37
N PRO A 121 4.52 9.06 -12.15
CA PRO A 121 5.54 8.00 -12.30
C PRO A 121 6.96 8.52 -12.52
N GLU A 122 7.14 9.52 -13.37
CA GLU A 122 8.43 10.13 -13.69
C GLU A 122 9.13 10.77 -12.48
N GLU A 123 8.34 11.19 -11.48
CA GLU A 123 8.80 11.89 -10.28
C GLU A 123 9.12 10.92 -9.12
N LEU A 124 8.74 9.64 -9.22
CA LEU A 124 8.92 8.67 -8.13
C LEU A 124 10.33 8.05 -8.14
N VAL A 125 10.96 7.97 -6.97
CA VAL A 125 12.15 7.13 -6.74
C VAL A 125 11.68 5.72 -6.34
N SER A 126 11.32 4.93 -7.35
CA SER A 126 10.60 3.66 -7.20
C SER A 126 11.29 2.60 -6.33
N GLU A 127 12.62 2.62 -6.25
CA GLU A 127 13.43 1.71 -5.45
C GLU A 127 13.15 1.87 -3.95
N ASN A 128 12.80 3.10 -3.56
CA ASN A 128 12.63 3.54 -2.18
C ASN A 128 11.17 3.53 -1.69
N VAL A 129 10.21 3.22 -2.56
CA VAL A 129 8.78 3.23 -2.23
C VAL A 129 8.14 1.88 -2.54
N VAL A 130 7.35 1.39 -1.58
CA VAL A 130 6.50 0.21 -1.71
C VAL A 130 5.06 0.67 -1.90
N ILE A 131 4.42 0.19 -2.97
CA ILE A 131 3.00 0.43 -3.26
C ILE A 131 2.26 -0.89 -3.02
N HIS A 132 1.24 -0.87 -2.18
CA HIS A 132 0.42 -2.03 -1.84
C HIS A 132 -0.79 -2.16 -2.77
N ASP A 133 -1.39 -3.35 -2.80
CA ASP A 133 -2.57 -3.66 -3.63
C ASP A 133 -3.79 -2.74 -3.34
N ASP A 134 -3.89 -2.21 -2.11
CA ASP A 134 -4.94 -1.27 -1.70
C ASP A 134 -4.60 0.19 -2.04
N GLY A 135 -3.49 0.43 -2.74
CA GLY A 135 -2.98 1.74 -3.09
C GLY A 135 -2.19 2.42 -1.97
N ARG A 136 -2.12 1.87 -0.75
CA ARG A 136 -1.28 2.43 0.31
C ARG A 136 0.17 2.51 -0.15
N MET A 137 0.86 3.58 0.21
CA MET A 137 2.29 3.73 -0.02
C MET A 137 3.04 3.83 1.30
N GLU A 138 4.19 3.16 1.35
CA GLU A 138 5.19 3.31 2.41
C GLU A 138 6.60 3.36 1.82
N SER A 139 7.52 4.04 2.48
CA SER A 139 8.92 4.00 2.09
C SER A 139 9.56 2.66 2.50
N ARG A 140 10.76 2.39 2.00
CA ARG A 140 11.58 1.26 2.47
C ARG A 140 11.90 1.32 3.97
N CYS A 141 11.75 2.49 4.58
CA CYS A 141 11.93 2.69 6.02
C CYS A 141 10.62 2.54 6.81
N LEU A 142 9.59 1.97 6.17
CA LEU A 142 8.26 1.73 6.75
C LEU A 142 7.53 3.00 7.17
N THR A 143 7.89 4.15 6.60
CA THR A 143 7.18 5.41 6.78
C THR A 143 5.92 5.38 5.91
N HIS A 144 4.73 5.63 6.47
CA HIS A 144 3.53 5.82 5.65
C HIS A 144 3.65 7.12 4.86
N LEU A 145 3.38 7.06 3.56
CA LEU A 145 3.54 8.20 2.65
C LEU A 145 2.22 8.75 2.13
N GLY A 146 1.14 7.97 2.18
CA GLY A 146 -0.15 8.30 1.57
C GLY A 146 -0.63 7.17 0.66
N HIS A 147 -1.24 7.51 -0.47
CA HIS A 147 -1.84 6.53 -1.39
C HIS A 147 -1.59 6.83 -2.87
N ASN A 148 -1.38 5.79 -3.67
CA ASN A 148 -1.52 5.84 -5.13
C ASN A 148 -3.02 5.82 -5.48
N LEU A 149 -3.48 6.87 -6.16
CA LEU A 149 -4.87 7.08 -6.54
C LEU A 149 -4.97 7.32 -8.05
N PRO A 150 -4.92 6.26 -8.89
CA PRO A 150 -4.85 6.40 -10.33
C PRO A 150 -6.03 7.21 -10.89
N GLU A 151 -5.73 8.13 -11.81
CA GLU A 151 -6.70 9.00 -12.47
C GLU A 151 -6.52 8.89 -13.98
N GLY A 152 -7.60 8.69 -14.73
CA GLY A 152 -7.53 8.51 -16.18
C GLY A 152 -6.79 7.24 -16.64
N GLY A 153 -6.39 6.37 -15.71
CA GLY A 153 -5.49 5.26 -16.02
C GLY A 153 -4.04 5.68 -16.14
N GLU A 154 -3.62 6.59 -15.27
CA GLU A 154 -2.24 6.84 -14.91
C GLU A 154 -2.15 6.94 -13.39
N ASP A 155 -1.02 6.53 -12.81
CA ASP A 155 -0.82 6.64 -11.36
C ASP A 155 -0.75 8.10 -10.93
N ARG A 156 -1.20 8.35 -9.70
CA ARG A 156 -1.07 9.64 -9.02
C ARG A 156 -0.77 9.37 -7.55
N TYR A 157 0.46 9.63 -7.15
CA TYR A 157 0.93 9.40 -5.79
C TYR A 157 0.56 10.61 -4.93
N CYS A 158 -0.52 10.48 -4.17
CA CYS A 158 -1.04 11.49 -3.26
C CYS A 158 -0.32 11.33 -1.92
N VAL A 159 0.54 12.29 -1.58
CA VAL A 159 1.53 12.13 -0.49
C VAL A 159 1.21 13.06 0.69
N ASP A 160 1.32 12.53 1.90
CA ASP A 160 1.27 13.31 3.13
C ASP A 160 2.52 14.20 3.25
N LEU A 161 2.35 15.52 3.19
CA LEU A 161 3.45 16.49 3.25
C LEU A 161 4.25 16.38 4.55
N VAL A 162 3.59 16.07 5.66
CA VAL A 162 4.28 15.83 6.94
C VAL A 162 5.17 14.58 6.94
N CYS A 163 5.06 13.71 5.94
CA CYS A 163 5.83 12.47 5.84
C CYS A 163 7.03 12.55 4.89
N VAL A 164 7.29 13.74 4.34
CA VAL A 164 8.49 14.03 3.56
C VAL A 164 9.37 15.09 4.22
N ALA A 165 10.64 15.13 3.83
CA ALA A 165 11.66 16.06 4.28
C ALA A 165 12.40 16.69 3.09
N GLY A 166 13.11 17.79 3.33
CA GLY A 166 13.77 18.58 2.28
C GLY A 166 15.28 18.34 2.20
N SER A 167 15.77 17.44 3.03
CA SER A 167 17.18 17.07 3.09
C SER A 167 17.29 15.60 3.49
N PRO A 168 18.40 14.93 3.12
CA PRO A 168 18.68 13.60 3.59
C PRO A 168 18.91 13.59 5.11
N LEU A 169 19.00 12.38 5.67
CA LEU A 169 19.26 12.18 7.08
C LEU A 169 20.65 12.74 7.47
N PRO A 170 20.78 13.46 8.59
CA PRO A 170 22.09 13.88 9.08
C PRO A 170 22.98 12.68 9.40
N ALA A 171 24.25 12.74 9.04
CA ALA A 171 25.20 11.62 9.22
C ALA A 171 25.39 11.16 10.68
N ASN A 172 25.04 12.00 11.66
CA ASN A 172 25.15 11.72 13.09
C ASN A 172 23.81 11.37 13.75
N ASP A 173 22.77 11.09 12.95
CA ASP A 173 21.45 10.71 13.43
C ASP A 173 21.38 9.21 13.75
N GLU A 174 20.70 8.85 14.84
CA GLU A 174 20.55 7.46 15.26
C GLU A 174 19.76 6.59 14.27
N ARG A 175 18.93 7.22 13.43
CA ARG A 175 18.16 6.55 12.37
C ARG A 175 19.02 6.04 11.22
N ALA A 176 20.31 6.39 11.16
CA ALA A 176 21.24 5.82 10.20
C ALA A 176 21.34 4.28 10.34
N GLY A 177 21.00 3.72 11.50
CA GLY A 177 20.88 2.28 11.70
C GLY A 177 19.81 1.61 10.83
N ILE A 178 18.78 2.35 10.39
CA ILE A 178 17.77 1.87 9.43
C ILE A 178 18.44 1.56 8.09
N LEU A 179 19.24 2.50 7.57
CA LEU A 179 19.92 2.33 6.27
C LEU A 179 20.87 1.13 6.27
N LEU A 180 21.58 0.89 7.38
CA LEU A 180 22.42 -0.31 7.54
C LEU A 180 21.63 -1.62 7.48
N THR A 181 20.39 -1.62 7.99
CA THR A 181 19.50 -2.78 7.93
C THR A 181 19.02 -2.99 6.49
N LEU A 182 18.62 -1.92 5.82
CA LEU A 182 18.10 -1.97 4.45
C LEU A 182 19.16 -2.34 3.41
N ALA A 183 20.40 -1.86 3.56
CA ALA A 183 21.51 -2.19 2.67
C ALA A 183 21.82 -3.70 2.63
N GLY A 184 21.42 -4.46 3.65
CA GLY A 184 21.55 -5.91 3.70
C GLY A 184 20.44 -6.67 2.95
N GLU A 185 19.30 -6.02 2.66
CA GLU A 185 18.06 -6.68 2.24
C GLU A 185 17.50 -6.18 0.90
N SER A 186 17.79 -4.93 0.51
CA SER A 186 17.22 -4.31 -0.69
C SER A 186 18.23 -3.38 -1.37
N ALA A 187 18.18 -3.30 -2.70
CA ALA A 187 18.83 -2.21 -3.43
C ALA A 187 18.02 -0.93 -3.21
N ILE A 188 18.36 -0.17 -2.17
CA ILE A 188 17.84 1.17 -1.94
C ILE A 188 18.74 2.20 -2.61
N VAL A 189 18.19 3.38 -2.90
CA VAL A 189 18.96 4.55 -3.31
C VAL A 189 19.14 5.43 -2.08
N GLU A 190 20.36 5.59 -1.59
CA GLU A 190 20.66 6.41 -0.41
C GLU A 190 20.72 7.91 -0.76
N GLY A 191 20.43 8.78 0.21
CA GLY A 191 20.26 10.22 -0.04
C GLY A 191 21.56 11.00 -0.22
N ASP A 192 22.68 10.55 0.33
CA ASP A 192 23.99 11.19 0.20
C ASP A 192 24.67 10.90 -1.15
N GLU A 193 24.34 9.77 -1.78
CA GLU A 193 24.83 9.39 -3.11
C GLU A 193 23.83 9.71 -4.24
N PHE A 194 22.66 10.26 -3.91
CA PHE A 194 21.62 10.54 -4.91
C PHE A 194 21.94 11.74 -5.79
N ASP A 195 22.16 11.49 -7.08
CA ASP A 195 22.23 12.53 -8.11
C ASP A 195 20.86 12.65 -8.83
N PRO A 196 20.03 13.65 -8.50
CA PRO A 196 18.74 13.82 -9.16
C PRO A 196 18.91 14.07 -10.66
N SER A 197 19.99 14.72 -11.11
CA SER A 197 20.18 15.06 -12.53
C SER A 197 20.51 13.85 -13.41
N ALA A 198 21.04 12.78 -12.80
CA ALA A 198 21.33 11.52 -13.47
C ALA A 198 20.24 10.45 -13.25
N TYR A 199 19.36 10.61 -12.26
CA TYR A 199 18.32 9.65 -11.95
C TYR A 199 17.18 9.68 -12.98
N THR A 200 16.74 8.50 -13.41
CA THR A 200 15.50 8.31 -14.18
C THR A 200 14.63 7.32 -13.44
N SER A 201 13.38 7.68 -13.16
CA SER A 201 12.42 6.81 -12.47
C SER A 201 12.25 5.47 -13.20
N SER A 202 12.16 4.38 -12.42
CA SER A 202 11.81 3.06 -12.93
C SER A 202 10.34 2.69 -12.68
N ALA A 203 9.54 3.63 -12.15
CA ALA A 203 8.14 3.39 -11.83
C ALA A 203 7.35 2.98 -13.08
N PRO A 204 6.61 1.85 -13.05
CA PRO A 204 5.72 1.51 -14.14
C PRO A 204 4.54 2.48 -14.16
N MET A 205 4.15 2.94 -15.34
CA MET A 205 2.87 3.61 -15.51
C MET A 205 1.75 2.62 -15.19
N ASN A 206 0.90 2.92 -14.19
CA ASN A 206 -0.23 2.11 -13.73
C ASN A 206 0.11 0.92 -12.83
N SER A 207 0.96 1.13 -11.84
CA SER A 207 1.30 0.16 -10.79
C SER A 207 0.11 -0.45 -10.04
N GLY A 208 -1.07 0.18 -10.07
CA GLY A 208 -2.31 -0.32 -9.46
C GLY A 208 -3.29 -1.06 -10.39
N LYS A 209 -2.99 -1.20 -11.69
CA LYS A 209 -3.82 -1.98 -12.62
C LYS A 209 -3.09 -3.26 -13.00
N GLY A 210 -3.49 -4.36 -12.37
CA GLY A 210 -3.32 -5.66 -12.99
C GLY A 210 -3.88 -5.59 -14.42
N ASP A 211 -3.07 -6.05 -15.38
CA ASP A 211 -3.48 -6.26 -16.75
C ASP A 211 -4.72 -7.16 -16.76
N ASP A 212 -5.91 -6.57 -16.83
CA ASP A 212 -7.23 -7.22 -16.76
C ASP A 212 -7.54 -8.08 -18.01
N SER A 213 -6.52 -8.39 -18.81
CA SER A 213 -6.59 -9.34 -19.91
C SER A 213 -6.88 -10.77 -19.44
N GLY A 214 -6.74 -11.08 -18.15
CA GLY A 214 -7.18 -12.34 -17.55
C GLY A 214 -8.70 -12.48 -17.34
N GLY A 215 -9.40 -11.37 -17.09
CA GLY A 215 -10.85 -11.37 -16.80
C GLY A 215 -11.70 -11.67 -18.03
N VAL A 216 -11.33 -11.12 -19.19
CA VAL A 216 -12.05 -11.35 -20.45
C VAL A 216 -11.93 -12.81 -20.89
N VAL A 217 -10.76 -13.42 -20.75
CA VAL A 217 -10.54 -14.82 -21.17
C VAL A 217 -11.35 -15.79 -20.30
N ILE A 218 -11.40 -15.58 -18.98
CA ILE A 218 -12.15 -16.46 -18.06
C ILE A 218 -13.67 -16.34 -18.29
N VAL A 219 -14.19 -15.13 -18.49
CA VAL A 219 -15.63 -14.93 -18.77
C VAL A 219 -16.02 -15.56 -20.10
N VAL A 220 -15.18 -15.42 -21.15
CA VAL A 220 -15.44 -16.01 -22.47
C VAL A 220 -15.41 -17.54 -22.39
N ILE A 221 -14.41 -18.14 -21.74
CA ILE A 221 -14.33 -19.61 -21.58
C ILE A 221 -15.51 -20.13 -20.73
N GLY A 222 -15.87 -19.45 -19.64
CA GLY A 222 -17.02 -19.81 -18.81
C GLY A 222 -18.35 -19.77 -19.55
N ALA A 223 -18.56 -18.78 -20.43
CA ALA A 223 -19.74 -18.68 -21.29
C ALA A 223 -19.80 -19.81 -22.33
N PHE A 224 -18.67 -20.18 -22.94
CA PHE A 224 -18.64 -21.30 -23.90
C PHE A 224 -18.88 -22.66 -23.24
N VAL A 225 -18.30 -22.89 -22.05
CA VAL A 225 -18.49 -24.15 -21.31
C VAL A 225 -19.94 -24.29 -20.84
N SER A 226 -20.55 -23.22 -20.34
CA SER A 226 -21.96 -23.25 -19.91
C SER A 226 -22.93 -23.47 -21.08
N VAL A 227 -22.71 -22.83 -22.24
CA VAL A 227 -23.50 -23.07 -23.45
C VAL A 227 -23.34 -24.51 -23.94
N ALA A 228 -22.12 -25.07 -23.92
CA ALA A 228 -21.87 -26.46 -24.33
C ALA A 228 -22.57 -27.46 -23.39
N ILE A 229 -22.57 -27.21 -22.08
CA ILE A 229 -23.26 -28.05 -21.10
C ILE A 229 -24.79 -27.99 -21.31
N VAL A 230 -25.36 -26.80 -21.49
CA VAL A 230 -26.80 -26.64 -21.75
C VAL A 230 -27.21 -27.35 -23.04
N ALA A 231 -26.40 -27.23 -24.10
CA ALA A 231 -26.64 -27.93 -25.36
C ALA A 231 -26.57 -29.46 -25.19
N ALA A 232 -25.58 -29.98 -24.47
CA ALA A 232 -25.44 -31.40 -24.19
C ALA A 232 -26.62 -31.96 -23.39
N VAL A 233 -27.09 -31.22 -22.37
CA VAL A 233 -28.27 -31.58 -21.58
C VAL A 233 -29.54 -31.56 -22.44
N ALA A 234 -29.71 -30.55 -23.30
CA ALA A 234 -30.86 -30.48 -24.21
C ALA A 234 -30.89 -31.65 -25.21
N VAL A 235 -29.73 -32.03 -25.76
CA VAL A 235 -29.60 -33.20 -26.65
C VAL A 235 -29.91 -34.49 -25.90
N ALA A 236 -29.36 -34.67 -24.70
CA ALA A 236 -29.66 -35.83 -23.86
C ALA A 236 -31.16 -35.93 -23.54
N TYR A 237 -31.79 -34.80 -23.22
CA TYR A 237 -33.22 -34.72 -22.95
C TYR A 237 -34.06 -35.06 -24.19
N LEU A 238 -33.69 -34.56 -25.37
CA LEU A 238 -34.38 -34.88 -26.64
C LEU A 238 -34.21 -36.35 -27.04
N VAL A 239 -33.04 -36.95 -26.78
CA VAL A 239 -32.80 -38.37 -27.01
C VAL A 239 -33.63 -39.23 -26.05
N ALA A 240 -33.68 -38.86 -24.76
CA ALA A 240 -34.53 -39.51 -23.77
C ALA A 240 -36.02 -39.37 -24.11
N TRP A 241 -36.45 -38.18 -24.55
CA TRP A 241 -37.83 -37.89 -24.96
C TRP A 241 -38.24 -38.67 -26.21
N ARG A 242 -37.33 -38.84 -27.18
CA ARG A 242 -37.57 -39.69 -28.36
C ARG A 242 -37.65 -41.18 -28.01
N LYS A 243 -36.90 -41.64 -27.01
CA LYS A 243 -36.99 -43.01 -26.48
C LYS A 243 -38.23 -43.25 -25.62
N GLY A 244 -38.83 -42.20 -25.07
CA GLY A 244 -40.00 -42.27 -24.18
C GLY A 244 -41.38 -42.20 -24.85
N LYS A 245 -41.48 -42.10 -26.19
CA LYS A 245 -42.79 -42.21 -26.88
C LYS A 245 -43.19 -43.67 -27.08
N GLY A 246 -43.34 -44.37 -25.96
CA GLY A 246 -44.05 -45.62 -25.81
C GLY A 246 -44.72 -45.59 -24.45
N GLU A 247 -46.05 -45.56 -24.47
CA GLU A 247 -46.97 -45.77 -23.34
C GLU A 247 -47.54 -44.54 -22.60
N ARG A 248 -48.86 -44.67 -22.36
CA ARG A 248 -49.86 -43.68 -21.95
C ARG A 248 -49.83 -43.42 -20.43
N GLY A 249 -50.45 -42.30 -20.02
CA GLY A 249 -51.56 -42.40 -19.06
C GLY A 249 -51.61 -41.40 -17.91
N LYS A 250 -52.71 -40.62 -17.92
CA LYS A 250 -53.39 -39.84 -16.87
C LYS A 250 -53.01 -40.10 -15.38
N GLY A 251 -52.89 -39.01 -14.61
CA GLY A 251 -52.99 -39.00 -13.14
C GLY A 251 -53.10 -37.58 -12.56
N LYS A 252 -53.98 -37.40 -11.56
CA LYS A 252 -54.46 -36.12 -10.99
C LYS A 252 -53.64 -35.61 -9.78
N ALA A 253 -53.69 -34.29 -9.61
CA ALA A 253 -53.75 -33.44 -8.39
C ALA A 253 -53.34 -33.96 -6.99
N GLY A 254 -52.59 -33.10 -6.25
CA GLY A 254 -52.81 -32.86 -4.81
C GLY A 254 -51.57 -32.61 -3.90
N GLY A 255 -51.38 -31.37 -3.42
CA GLY A 255 -51.22 -31.01 -1.99
C GLY A 255 -49.86 -30.96 -1.24
N HIS A 256 -49.53 -29.74 -0.73
CA HIS A 256 -48.96 -29.37 0.63
C HIS A 256 -47.50 -29.81 1.00
N CYS A 257 -46.65 -29.15 1.83
CA CYS A 257 -46.64 -27.95 2.70
C CYS A 257 -45.18 -27.48 3.02
N LYS A 258 -45.09 -26.22 3.47
CA LYS A 258 -44.05 -25.31 4.07
C LYS A 258 -42.75 -25.83 4.72
N THR A 259 -41.74 -24.95 4.80
CA THR A 259 -41.27 -24.31 6.06
C THR A 259 -40.49 -23.02 5.78
N ASP A 260 -40.66 -22.07 6.70
CA ASP A 260 -40.15 -20.70 6.75
C ASP A 260 -38.73 -20.67 7.36
N ASP A 261 -37.93 -19.65 7.03
CA ASP A 261 -37.28 -18.80 8.06
C ASP A 261 -36.75 -17.50 7.40
N GLU A 262 -37.27 -16.39 7.94
CA GLU A 262 -37.04 -14.97 7.66
C GLU A 262 -35.58 -14.55 7.92
N MET A 263 -34.95 -13.68 7.12
CA MET A 263 -35.09 -12.20 7.11
C MET A 263 -34.97 -11.56 8.50
N GLU A 264 -33.80 -11.01 8.81
CA GLU A 264 -33.63 -9.70 9.49
C GLU A 264 -32.16 -9.27 9.31
N GLU A 265 -31.84 -8.34 8.42
CA GLU A 265 -31.96 -6.86 8.48
C GLU A 265 -30.89 -6.17 9.39
N ILE A 266 -29.89 -5.60 8.71
CA ILE A 266 -29.28 -4.25 8.86
C ILE A 266 -29.08 -3.68 10.27
N ARG A 267 -27.83 -3.28 10.57
CA ARG A 267 -27.56 -1.91 11.06
C ARG A 267 -26.17 -1.43 10.66
N ILE A 268 -26.17 -0.44 9.76
CA ILE A 268 -25.13 0.59 9.67
C ILE A 268 -25.55 1.68 10.64
N GLU A 269 -24.69 1.97 11.62
CA GLU A 269 -24.48 3.31 12.18
C GLU A 269 -22.97 3.56 12.19
#